data_AF-A0A957ZHN4-F1
#
_entry.id   AF-A0A957ZHN4-F1
#
_cell.length_a   1.000
_cell.length_b   1.000
_cell.length_c   1.000
_cell.angle_alpha   90.00
_cell.angle_beta   90.00
_cell.angle_gamma   90.00
#
_symmetry.space_group_name_H-M   'P 1'
#
loop_
_entity.id
_entity.type
_entity.pdbx_description
1 polymer ?
#
loop_
_entity_poly.entity_id
_entity_poly.type
_entity_poly.pdbx_seq_one_letter_code
_entity_poly.pdbx_strand_id
1 'polypeptide(L)'
;MKTHLPHKVTAAVLAAALLLTGTLFGGAWLQTPAVQAQDAAPSSPRTITVVGEGVVNIEPNVARTNIGVEVLRPTVEEAAAENSQIVDGLLATLTELGIPGEDIQTSGFNVYAERYGPGAPASEEEVQYRVSNTVTVIIRDLDKVGEVLDASIKAGANNIFGVEFLLDDATAVRS
;
A
#
# COMPACT_ATOMS: atom_id res chain seq x y z
N MET A 1 -31.57 37.84 -17.40
CA MET A 1 -31.29 38.95 -18.36
C MET A 1 -29.96 38.64 -19.02
N LYS A 2 -29.99 38.21 -20.30
CA LYS A 2 -29.51 38.98 -21.49
C LYS A 2 -27.96 39.11 -21.51
N THR A 3 -27.17 38.75 -22.53
CA THR A 3 -27.44 38.57 -23.97
C THR A 3 -26.17 38.07 -24.70
N HIS A 4 -26.36 37.14 -25.65
CA HIS A 4 -25.72 36.90 -26.96
C HIS A 4 -24.31 37.44 -27.36
N LEU A 5 -23.44 36.49 -27.76
CA LEU A 5 -22.83 36.22 -29.11
C LEU A 5 -22.15 37.36 -29.96
N PRO A 6 -21.29 37.02 -30.97
CA PRO A 6 -19.99 37.67 -31.23
C PRO A 6 -20.00 38.33 -32.62
N HIS A 7 -18.92 38.97 -33.09
CA HIS A 7 -18.72 39.21 -34.53
C HIS A 7 -17.24 39.11 -34.94
N LYS A 8 -17.06 38.40 -36.06
CA LYS A 8 -15.84 38.18 -36.87
C LYS A 8 -15.54 39.45 -37.71
N VAL A 9 -14.60 39.30 -38.66
CA VAL A 9 -14.40 40.03 -39.94
C VAL A 9 -13.13 40.91 -39.91
N THR A 10 -11.95 40.45 -40.36
CA THR A 10 -11.39 40.22 -41.73
C THR A 10 -10.86 41.45 -42.48
N ALA A 11 -9.74 41.22 -43.18
CA ALA A 11 -9.26 41.82 -44.43
C ALA A 11 -8.62 43.22 -44.34
N ALA A 12 -7.30 43.37 -44.56
CA ALA A 12 -6.54 43.30 -45.83
C ALA A 12 -6.63 44.60 -46.65
N VAL A 13 -5.49 45.09 -47.16
CA VAL A 13 -5.29 45.63 -48.53
C VAL A 13 -3.86 46.20 -48.71
N LEU A 14 -3.21 45.76 -49.80
CA LEU A 14 -1.96 46.23 -50.42
C LEU A 14 -2.22 47.36 -51.43
N ALA A 15 -1.20 48.21 -51.69
CA ALA A 15 -0.75 48.77 -53.00
C ALA A 15 -0.01 50.13 -52.77
N ALA A 16 1.26 50.36 -53.11
CA ALA A 16 1.98 50.38 -54.39
C ALA A 16 1.92 51.73 -55.16
N ALA A 17 3.14 52.26 -55.47
CA ALA A 17 3.55 52.97 -56.69
C ALA A 17 3.85 54.51 -56.69
N LEU A 18 5.12 54.82 -57.06
CA LEU A 18 5.62 55.70 -58.15
C LEU A 18 6.14 57.18 -57.92
N LEU A 19 7.33 57.43 -58.51
CA LEU A 19 7.95 58.67 -59.10
C LEU A 19 8.74 59.64 -58.18
N LEU A 20 10.08 59.78 -58.28
CA LEU A 20 10.98 60.46 -59.26
C LEU A 20 11.19 61.98 -59.04
N THR A 21 12.46 62.32 -58.76
CA THR A 21 13.23 63.58 -58.91
C THR A 21 12.94 64.83 -58.04
N GLY A 22 13.77 65.00 -57.00
CA GLY A 22 14.77 66.08 -56.89
C GLY A 22 14.30 67.53 -56.76
N THR A 23 14.43 68.10 -55.56
CA THR A 23 14.97 69.46 -55.30
C THR A 23 14.99 69.76 -53.79
N LEU A 24 16.12 70.32 -53.33
CA LEU A 24 16.25 71.43 -52.37
C LEU A 24 15.64 71.31 -50.95
N PHE A 25 16.53 71.51 -49.97
CA PHE A 25 16.31 72.35 -48.78
C PHE A 25 15.02 72.15 -47.96
N GLY A 26 15.19 71.58 -46.75
CA GLY A 26 14.45 72.03 -45.57
C GLY A 26 13.36 71.09 -45.07
N GLY A 27 13.58 70.59 -43.86
CA GLY A 27 12.51 70.34 -42.89
C GLY A 27 11.86 68.95 -42.88
N ALA A 28 11.48 68.59 -41.65
CA ALA A 28 10.43 67.64 -41.31
C ALA A 28 10.69 66.13 -41.53
N TRP A 29 11.01 65.47 -40.42
CA TRP A 29 10.53 64.15 -39.98
C TRP A 29 9.98 63.20 -41.07
N LEU A 30 10.77 62.19 -41.43
CA LEU A 30 10.27 60.98 -42.09
C LEU A 30 10.71 59.77 -41.27
N GLN A 31 9.71 59.12 -40.68
CA GLN A 31 9.82 57.91 -39.87
C GLN A 31 10.41 56.79 -40.72
N THR A 32 11.55 56.22 -40.31
CA THR A 32 12.02 54.95 -40.85
C THR A 32 11.03 53.85 -40.43
N PRO A 33 10.45 53.07 -41.37
CA PRO A 33 9.65 51.92 -40.98
C PRO A 33 10.58 50.93 -40.26
N ALA A 34 10.24 50.59 -39.01
CA ALA A 34 10.93 49.56 -38.28
C ALA A 34 10.73 48.22 -39.01
N VAL A 35 11.80 47.67 -39.57
CA VAL A 35 11.85 46.28 -39.99
C VAL A 35 11.72 45.45 -38.72
N GLN A 36 10.52 44.90 -38.46
CA GLN A 36 10.38 43.91 -37.40
C GLN A 36 11.07 42.64 -37.88
N ALA A 37 12.23 42.36 -37.29
CA ALA A 37 12.85 41.05 -37.39
C ALA A 37 11.84 40.01 -36.89
N GLN A 38 11.48 39.08 -37.75
CA GLN A 38 10.62 37.97 -37.39
C GLN A 38 11.48 37.02 -36.53
N ASP A 39 11.30 37.09 -35.21
CA ASP A 39 12.00 36.19 -34.28
C ASP A 39 11.80 34.75 -34.73
N ALA A 40 12.93 34.09 -35.01
CA ALA A 40 12.95 32.68 -35.37
C ALA A 40 12.22 31.88 -34.28
N ALA A 41 11.30 31.01 -34.70
CA ALA A 41 10.53 30.17 -33.78
C ALA A 41 11.44 29.47 -32.75
N PRO A 42 11.03 29.39 -31.47
CA PRO A 42 11.89 28.83 -30.42
C PRO A 42 12.24 27.38 -30.77
N SER A 43 13.53 27.08 -30.85
CA SER A 43 14.02 25.71 -31.04
C SER A 43 13.54 24.85 -29.87
N SER A 44 12.76 23.80 -30.14
CA SER A 44 12.34 22.88 -29.10
C SER A 44 13.55 22.26 -28.39
N PRO A 45 13.53 22.15 -27.05
CA PRO A 45 14.66 21.61 -26.30
C PRO A 45 14.94 20.16 -26.69
N ARG A 46 16.22 19.82 -26.86
CA ARG A 46 16.66 18.45 -27.16
C ARG A 46 16.77 17.67 -25.85
N THR A 47 15.79 16.82 -25.57
CA THR A 47 15.76 16.00 -24.34
C THR A 47 15.87 14.52 -24.68
N ILE A 48 16.57 13.77 -23.84
CA ILE A 48 16.56 12.31 -23.81
C ILE A 48 15.85 11.90 -22.52
N THR A 49 14.77 11.15 -22.65
CA THR A 49 14.06 10.56 -21.50
C THR A 49 14.45 9.10 -21.41
N VAL A 50 14.89 8.67 -20.22
CA VAL A 50 15.23 7.28 -19.95
C VAL A 50 14.33 6.78 -18.83
N VAL A 51 13.86 5.54 -18.98
CA VAL A 51 13.22 4.77 -17.92
C VAL A 51 14.16 3.63 -17.58
N GLY A 52 14.62 3.58 -16.34
CA GLY A 52 15.42 2.47 -15.81
C GLY A 52 14.58 1.66 -14.83
N GLU A 53 14.74 0.34 -14.85
CA GLU A 53 14.20 -0.58 -13.86
C GLU A 53 15.36 -1.09 -12.98
N GLY A 54 15.19 -1.04 -11.66
CA GLY A 54 16.13 -1.57 -10.68
C GLY A 54 15.47 -2.72 -9.91
N VAL A 55 16.13 -3.87 -9.88
CA VAL A 55 15.71 -5.05 -9.10
C VAL A 55 16.77 -5.32 -8.03
N VAL A 56 16.34 -5.46 -6.78
CA VAL A 56 17.23 -5.79 -5.66
C VAL A 56 16.71 -7.07 -4.99
N ASN A 57 17.58 -8.08 -4.88
CA ASN A 57 17.30 -9.32 -4.16
C ASN A 57 17.96 -9.24 -2.78
N ILE A 58 17.18 -9.45 -1.72
CA ILE A 58 17.63 -9.35 -0.32
C ILE A 58 17.18 -10.59 0.43
N GLU A 59 18.06 -11.09 1.28
CA GLU A 59 17.74 -12.19 2.20
C GLU A 59 16.79 -11.69 3.30
N PRO A 60 15.66 -12.35 3.55
CA PRO A 60 14.78 -12.04 4.67
C PRO A 60 15.53 -12.11 6.01
N ASN A 61 15.15 -11.24 6.95
CA ASN A 61 15.80 -11.17 8.27
C ASN A 61 14.85 -11.51 9.43
N VAL A 62 13.54 -11.62 9.19
CA VAL A 62 12.55 -11.99 10.21
C VAL A 62 11.55 -12.98 9.64
N ALA A 63 10.99 -13.83 10.49
CA ALA A 63 9.90 -14.73 10.16
C ALA A 63 8.64 -14.29 10.92
N ARG A 64 7.51 -14.22 10.23
CA ARG A 64 6.20 -14.00 10.83
C ARG A 64 5.38 -15.27 10.72
N THR A 65 4.74 -15.66 11.81
CA THR A 65 3.80 -16.76 11.82
C THR A 65 2.55 -16.38 12.62
N ASN A 66 1.41 -16.95 12.25
CA ASN A 66 0.19 -16.83 13.05
C ASN A 66 -0.11 -18.18 13.68
N ILE A 67 -0.27 -18.18 14.99
CA ILE A 67 -0.48 -19.34 15.82
C ILE A 67 -1.86 -19.21 16.45
N GLY A 68 -2.73 -20.15 16.14
CA GLY A 68 -4.09 -20.24 16.62
C GLY A 68 -4.25 -21.33 17.68
N VAL A 69 -5.02 -20.99 18.70
CA VAL A 69 -5.57 -21.91 19.69
C VAL A 69 -7.06 -21.96 19.50
N GLU A 70 -7.58 -23.16 19.28
CA GLU A 70 -9.01 -23.39 19.11
C GLU A 70 -9.53 -24.42 20.12
N VAL A 71 -10.60 -24.07 20.82
CA VAL A 71 -11.22 -24.91 21.85
C VAL A 71 -12.71 -25.05 21.55
N LEU A 72 -13.22 -26.27 21.71
CA LEU A 72 -14.62 -26.61 21.49
C LEU A 72 -15.24 -27.11 22.81
N ARG A 73 -16.24 -26.41 23.34
CA ARG A 73 -16.95 -26.82 24.57
C ARG A 73 -18.47 -26.65 24.45
N PRO A 74 -19.27 -27.33 25.29
CA PRO A 74 -20.73 -27.18 25.29
C PRO A 74 -21.20 -25.77 25.67
N THR A 75 -20.38 -25.01 26.42
CA THR A 75 -20.68 -23.63 26.80
C THR A 75 -19.61 -22.66 26.31
N VAL A 76 -20.02 -21.41 26.04
CA VAL A 76 -19.09 -20.33 25.65
C VAL A 76 -18.09 -20.04 26.77
N GLU A 77 -18.56 -20.04 28.02
CA GLU A 77 -17.78 -19.68 29.21
C GLU A 77 -16.63 -20.68 29.43
N GLU A 78 -16.91 -21.98 29.34
CA GLU A 78 -15.88 -23.01 29.43
C GLU A 78 -14.89 -22.92 28.26
N ALA A 79 -15.38 -22.75 27.02
CA ALA A 79 -14.51 -22.64 25.85
C ALA A 79 -13.57 -21.43 25.95
N ALA A 80 -14.10 -20.27 26.37
CA ALA A 80 -13.33 -19.04 26.49
C ALA A 80 -12.32 -19.09 27.64
N ALA A 81 -12.72 -19.65 28.79
CA ALA A 81 -11.83 -19.79 29.94
C ALA A 81 -10.65 -20.72 29.63
N GLU A 82 -10.92 -21.88 29.02
CA GLU A 82 -9.86 -22.82 28.63
C GLU A 82 -8.96 -22.26 27.52
N ASN A 83 -9.55 -21.61 26.51
CA ASN A 83 -8.78 -20.96 25.45
C ASN A 83 -7.82 -19.90 26.02
N SER A 84 -8.30 -19.09 26.97
CA SER A 84 -7.47 -18.07 27.63
C SER A 84 -6.32 -18.69 28.41
N GLN A 85 -6.56 -19.78 29.16
CA GLN A 85 -5.51 -20.49 29.89
C GLN A 85 -4.42 -21.05 28.98
N ILE A 86 -4.81 -21.64 27.84
CA ILE A 86 -3.86 -22.18 26.87
C ILE A 86 -3.06 -21.04 26.22
N VAL A 87 -3.72 -19.93 25.85
CA VAL A 87 -3.06 -18.76 25.27
C VAL A 87 -2.08 -18.14 26.26
N ASP A 88 -2.43 -18.00 27.54
CA ASP A 88 -1.51 -17.48 28.57
C ASP A 88 -0.27 -18.37 28.71
N GLY A 89 -0.44 -19.69 28.68
CA GLY A 89 0.67 -20.65 28.68
C GLY A 89 1.53 -20.56 27.43
N LEU A 90 0.92 -20.35 26.26
CA LEU A 90 1.62 -20.11 25.00
C LEU A 90 2.45 -18.82 25.07
N LEU A 91 1.87 -17.71 25.53
CA LEU A 91 2.56 -16.43 25.67
C LEU A 91 3.77 -16.53 26.62
N ALA A 92 3.62 -17.25 27.74
CA ALA A 92 4.71 -17.52 28.66
C ALA A 92 5.84 -18.31 27.99
N THR A 93 5.49 -19.40 27.28
CA THR A 93 6.46 -20.24 26.56
C THR A 93 7.23 -19.45 25.50
N LEU A 94 6.55 -18.60 24.72
CA LEU A 94 7.18 -17.74 23.72
C LEU A 94 8.13 -16.72 24.35
N THR A 95 7.76 -16.16 25.50
CA THR A 95 8.61 -15.23 26.26
C THR A 95 9.86 -15.94 26.81
N GLU A 96 9.72 -17.17 27.29
CA GLU A 96 10.84 -18.00 27.78
C GLU A 96 11.85 -18.35 26.68
N LEU A 97 11.39 -18.51 25.44
CA LEU A 97 12.25 -18.71 24.26
C LEU A 97 12.96 -17.43 23.79
N GLY A 98 12.71 -16.31 24.46
CA GLY A 98 13.36 -15.03 24.21
C GLY A 98 12.68 -14.19 23.13
N ILE A 99 11.42 -14.47 22.79
CA ILE A 99 10.63 -13.58 21.94
C ILE A 99 10.12 -12.42 22.81
N PRO A 100 10.45 -11.16 22.47
CA PRO A 100 9.99 -10.04 23.25
C PRO A 100 8.48 -9.85 23.08
N GLY A 101 7.80 -9.40 24.12
CA GLY A 101 6.34 -9.21 24.08
C GLY A 101 5.85 -8.20 23.04
N GLU A 102 6.73 -7.32 22.52
CA GLU A 102 6.41 -6.41 21.41
C GLU A 102 6.23 -7.14 20.07
N ASP A 103 6.91 -8.28 19.90
CA ASP A 103 6.87 -9.14 18.73
C ASP A 103 5.73 -10.17 18.81
N ILE A 104 4.93 -10.15 19.90
CA ILE A 104 3.80 -11.04 20.12
C ILE A 104 2.52 -10.21 20.20
N GLN A 105 1.59 -10.44 19.28
CA GLN A 105 0.32 -9.71 19.26
C GLN A 105 -0.85 -10.65 19.01
N THR A 106 -1.88 -10.57 19.84
CA THR A 106 -3.16 -11.22 19.56
C THR A 106 -3.83 -10.54 18.38
N SER A 107 -3.97 -11.23 17.26
CA SER A 107 -4.51 -10.70 16.01
C SER A 107 -6.00 -10.98 15.83
N GLY A 108 -6.59 -11.92 16.56
CA GLY A 108 -8.03 -12.14 16.53
C GLY A 108 -8.56 -13.07 17.61
N PHE A 109 -9.77 -12.77 18.08
CA PHE A 109 -10.53 -13.63 18.98
C PHE A 109 -11.95 -13.78 18.43
N ASN A 110 -12.38 -15.00 18.17
CA ASN A 110 -13.64 -15.31 17.52
C ASN A 110 -14.35 -16.44 18.27
N VAL A 111 -15.67 -16.35 18.37
CA VAL A 111 -16.52 -17.37 18.97
C VAL A 111 -17.58 -17.78 17.95
N TYR A 112 -17.65 -19.07 17.65
CA TYR A 112 -18.59 -19.64 16.71
C TYR A 112 -19.50 -20.63 17.45
N ALA A 113 -20.80 -20.51 17.22
CA ALA A 113 -21.76 -21.55 17.64
C ALA A 113 -21.87 -22.57 16.52
N GLU A 114 -21.43 -23.79 16.79
CA GLU A 114 -21.50 -24.90 15.88
C GLU A 114 -22.68 -25.78 16.21
N ARG A 115 -23.42 -26.12 15.17
CA ARG A 115 -24.58 -27.01 15.26
C ARG A 115 -24.25 -28.21 14.38
N TYR A 116 -23.88 -29.32 15.00
CA TYR A 116 -23.71 -30.58 14.28
C TYR A 116 -25.10 -31.22 14.07
N GLY A 117 -25.31 -31.86 12.91
CA GLY A 117 -26.55 -32.59 12.61
C GLY A 117 -26.92 -32.66 11.13
N PRO A 118 -26.99 -33.86 10.50
CA PRO A 118 -27.54 -34.03 9.16
C PRO A 118 -29.08 -33.99 9.18
N GLY A 119 -29.68 -32.96 8.58
CA GLY A 119 -31.06 -32.99 8.08
C GLY A 119 -32.21 -32.84 9.10
N ALA A 120 -31.93 -32.62 10.38
CA ALA A 120 -32.93 -32.23 11.38
C ALA A 120 -32.53 -30.89 12.01
N PRO A 121 -33.47 -30.07 12.54
CA PRO A 121 -33.08 -28.94 13.37
C PRO A 121 -32.29 -29.51 14.55
N ALA A 122 -30.99 -29.19 14.62
CA ALA A 122 -30.10 -29.59 15.70
C ALA A 122 -30.83 -29.35 17.03
N SER A 123 -30.97 -30.37 17.87
CA SER A 123 -31.50 -30.15 19.21
C SER A 123 -30.56 -29.16 19.93
N GLU A 124 -31.09 -28.38 20.88
CA GLU A 124 -30.25 -27.45 21.65
C GLU A 124 -29.08 -28.16 22.37
N GLU A 125 -29.17 -29.48 22.55
CA GLU A 125 -28.13 -30.34 23.15
C GLU A 125 -26.94 -30.63 22.22
N GLU A 126 -27.05 -30.36 20.91
CA GLU A 126 -25.98 -30.60 19.92
C GLU A 126 -25.22 -29.32 19.52
N VAL A 127 -25.51 -28.20 20.20
CA VAL A 127 -24.81 -26.93 20.00
C VAL A 127 -23.50 -26.96 20.79
N GLN A 128 -22.39 -26.76 20.09
CA GLN A 128 -21.07 -26.59 20.69
C GLN A 128 -20.56 -25.19 20.36
N TYR A 129 -19.71 -24.64 21.22
CA TYR A 129 -19.09 -23.35 21.02
C TYR A 129 -17.61 -23.53 20.75
N ARG A 130 -17.19 -23.09 19.57
CA ARG A 130 -15.80 -23.06 19.12
C ARG A 130 -15.25 -21.67 19.39
N VAL A 131 -14.29 -21.57 20.29
CA VAL A 131 -13.53 -20.33 20.53
C VAL A 131 -12.19 -20.47 19.83
N SER A 132 -11.88 -19.51 18.97
CA SER A 132 -10.62 -19.44 18.23
C SER A 132 -9.91 -18.14 18.58
N ASN A 133 -8.65 -18.25 18.98
CA ASN A 133 -7.78 -17.12 19.29
C ASN A 133 -6.50 -17.25 18.49
N THR A 134 -6.13 -16.21 17.75
CA THR A 134 -4.94 -16.19 16.91
C THR A 134 -3.95 -15.15 17.43
N VAL A 135 -2.70 -15.55 17.55
CA VAL A 135 -1.57 -14.74 17.96
C VAL A 135 -0.58 -14.67 16.80
N THR A 136 -0.25 -13.47 16.38
CA THR A 136 0.83 -13.19 15.45
C THR A 136 2.14 -13.08 16.22
N VAL A 137 3.14 -13.82 15.77
CA VAL A 137 4.47 -13.86 16.37
C VAL A 137 5.51 -13.48 15.32
N ILE A 138 6.38 -12.53 15.66
CA ILE A 138 7.55 -12.14 14.88
C ILE A 138 8.77 -12.78 15.50
N ILE A 139 9.52 -13.53 14.69
CA ILE A 139 10.71 -14.26 15.09
C ILE A 139 11.88 -13.62 14.36
N ARG A 140 12.74 -12.91 15.11
CA ARG A 140 13.93 -12.23 14.56
C ARG A 140 15.12 -13.17 14.38
N ASP A 141 15.10 -14.31 15.06
CA ASP A 141 16.11 -15.35 14.98
C ASP A 141 15.58 -16.52 14.13
N LEU A 142 15.95 -16.55 12.85
CA LEU A 142 15.42 -17.53 11.89
C LEU A 142 15.80 -18.97 12.24
N ASP A 143 16.90 -19.19 12.96
CA ASP A 143 17.36 -20.52 13.37
C ASP A 143 16.44 -21.11 14.46
N LYS A 144 15.76 -20.25 15.23
CA LYS A 144 14.84 -20.64 16.30
C LYS A 144 13.41 -20.90 15.84
N VAL A 145 13.08 -20.65 14.57
CA VAL A 145 11.69 -20.79 14.06
C VAL A 145 11.15 -22.19 14.34
N GLY A 146 11.93 -23.24 14.07
CA GLY A 146 11.50 -24.62 14.33
C GLY A 146 11.22 -24.89 15.81
N GLU A 147 12.11 -24.43 16.70
CA GLU A 147 11.96 -24.58 18.16
C GLU A 147 10.73 -23.85 18.68
N VAL A 148 10.49 -22.63 18.20
CA VAL A 148 9.32 -21.82 18.55
C VAL A 148 8.02 -22.50 18.13
N LEU A 149 7.96 -23.05 16.91
CA LEU A 149 6.78 -23.76 16.44
C LEU A 149 6.53 -25.03 17.26
N ASP A 150 7.56 -25.83 17.51
CA ASP A 150 7.45 -27.06 18.31
C ASP A 150 7.00 -26.77 19.75
N ALA A 151 7.55 -25.73 20.37
CA ALA A 151 7.16 -25.30 21.70
C ALA A 151 5.72 -24.77 21.74
N SER A 152 5.29 -24.06 20.69
CA SER A 152 3.91 -23.57 20.56
C SER A 152 2.91 -24.72 20.49
N ILE A 153 3.22 -25.76 19.71
CA ILE A 153 2.39 -26.98 19.63
C ILE A 153 2.30 -27.65 21.01
N LYS A 154 3.43 -27.77 21.72
CA LYS A 154 3.47 -28.35 23.07
C LYS A 154 2.69 -27.52 24.09
N ALA A 155 2.65 -26.20 23.92
CA ALA A 155 1.88 -25.29 24.76
C ALA A 155 0.37 -25.33 24.49
N GLY A 156 -0.08 -26.03 23.43
CA GLY A 156 -1.50 -26.22 23.10
C GLY A 156 -1.99 -25.47 21.86
N ALA A 157 -1.09 -24.86 21.08
CA ALA A 157 -1.44 -24.38 19.75
C ALA A 157 -1.81 -25.54 18.82
N ASN A 158 -2.95 -25.44 18.16
CA ASN A 158 -3.49 -26.48 17.28
C ASN A 158 -3.76 -25.99 15.86
N ASN A 159 -3.56 -24.70 15.59
CA ASN A 159 -3.66 -24.13 14.27
C ASN A 159 -2.41 -23.28 14.00
N ILE A 160 -1.66 -23.54 12.94
CA ILE A 160 -0.47 -22.76 12.59
C ILE A 160 -0.59 -22.36 11.12
N PHE A 161 -0.71 -21.07 10.87
CA PHE A 161 -0.92 -20.53 9.53
C PHE A 161 0.41 -20.19 8.87
N GLY A 162 1.14 -21.22 8.46
CA GLY A 162 2.39 -21.08 7.71
C GLY A 162 3.46 -20.21 8.37
N VAL A 163 4.55 -19.99 7.65
CA VAL A 163 5.62 -19.08 8.03
C VAL A 163 5.92 -18.19 6.84
N GLU A 164 5.93 -16.88 7.07
CA GLU A 164 6.25 -15.88 6.08
C GLU A 164 7.59 -15.24 6.42
N PHE A 165 8.54 -15.27 5.49
CA PHE A 165 9.85 -14.66 5.66
C PHE A 165 9.83 -13.25 5.09
N LEU A 166 10.15 -12.27 5.93
CA LEU A 166 9.99 -10.84 5.66
C LEU A 166 11.30 -10.09 5.91
N LEU A 167 11.36 -8.87 5.39
CA LEU A 167 12.35 -7.88 5.76
C LEU A 167 11.69 -6.89 6.74
N ASP A 168 12.22 -6.80 7.95
CA ASP A 168 11.68 -5.95 9.03
C ASP A 168 11.56 -4.47 8.61
N ASP A 169 12.57 -3.96 7.88
CA ASP A 169 12.53 -2.63 7.26
C ASP A 169 12.65 -2.72 5.73
N ALA A 170 11.49 -2.81 5.08
CA ALA A 170 11.39 -2.75 3.62
C ALA A 170 11.56 -1.33 3.04
N THR A 171 11.61 -0.28 3.87
CA THR A 171 11.80 1.10 3.38
C THR A 171 13.25 1.36 2.99
N ALA A 172 14.20 0.65 3.60
CA ALA A 172 15.63 0.70 3.26
C ALA A 172 15.94 0.29 1.81
N VAL A 173 15.01 -0.40 1.14
CA VAL A 173 15.19 -0.98 -0.21
C VAL A 173 14.60 -0.10 -1.32
N ARG A 174 13.78 0.88 -0.97
CA ARG A 174 13.16 1.79 -1.94
C ARG A 174 14.05 3.02 -2.16
N SER A 175 14.80 3.05 -3.28
CA SER A 175 15.52 4.23 -3.78
C SER A 175 14.82 4.86 -4.98
#